data_AF-A0A3R7A7R3-F1
#
_entry.id   AF-A0A3R7A7R3-F1
#
_cell.length_a   1.000
_cell.length_b   1.000
_cell.length_c   1.000
_cell.angle_alpha   90.00
_cell.angle_beta   90.00
_cell.angle_gamma   90.00
#
_symmetry.space_group_name_H-M   'P 1'
#
loop_
_entity.id
_entity.type
_entity.pdbx_description
1 polymer ?
#
loop_
_entity_poly.entity_id
_entity_poly.type
_entity_poly.pdbx_seq_one_letter_code
_entity_poly.pdbx_strand_id
1 'polypeptide(L)'
;MARLPHAYFEPPKLSATDRQSFVNNAKDACRNLVRQARAMDMFPIYCESTHHRTQRRLSMRLGHDVGNPRLVCMSAHTQVSCTVDAIADLYYTNTVQHTYEHVLHPSVLDRRCLYPLVHRDQVAPLHYVALNWMAVEMPSVIADRDFCYVEYHDEFHDGADRRGWARAIHSVDLASCPPLHDKFGMIRGKIYHSGQVFIENDGNSSVLDMHQIVCVELHGTVSHDIHHAVLVQLAEECMNVDEYLRTVNLSQCRLVDAMASKAHCCACCEAPFKVSLLFASVKRHLCRVCGHTVCEECSALWDLDCKKPVRVCIACSEQAKDPLNLSLSKTLPLMTAAASHAESPAAALDRVHSAHHQRHDQDDHGSMRATRSRRQSGQRQHSNSAPKIVLFDEYDAEHGLRQLESTSLDENAADRDSCNQKLRDLLETSRSYNPDAVRQIVAALE
;
A
#
# COMPACT_ATOMS: atom_id res chain seq x y z
N MET A 1 -16.44 -2.11 -19.55
CA MET A 1 -16.29 -2.32 -18.09
C MET A 1 -17.59 -2.87 -17.52
N ALA A 2 -17.57 -4.12 -17.07
CA ALA A 2 -18.74 -4.76 -16.48
C ALA A 2 -18.86 -4.36 -15.01
N ARG A 3 -19.55 -3.25 -14.72
CA ARG A 3 -20.12 -3.07 -13.37
C ARG A 3 -21.22 -4.09 -13.21
N LEU A 4 -21.20 -4.86 -12.14
CA LEU A 4 -22.25 -5.82 -11.88
C LEU A 4 -23.53 -5.05 -11.50
N PRO A 5 -24.72 -5.53 -11.90
CA PRO A 5 -25.98 -5.03 -11.38
C PRO A 5 -25.99 -5.04 -9.85
N HIS A 6 -26.68 -4.06 -9.24
CA HIS A 6 -26.62 -3.87 -7.78
C HIS A 6 -27.04 -5.10 -6.96
N ALA A 7 -27.93 -5.93 -7.49
CA ALA A 7 -28.43 -7.15 -6.85
C ALA A 7 -27.87 -8.43 -7.49
N TYR A 8 -26.66 -8.41 -8.07
CA TYR A 8 -26.12 -9.59 -8.75
C TYR A 8 -25.86 -10.76 -7.79
N PHE A 9 -25.28 -10.46 -6.62
CA PHE A 9 -25.12 -11.46 -5.57
C PHE A 9 -26.33 -11.38 -4.62
N GLU A 10 -27.03 -12.49 -4.46
CA GLU A 10 -28.08 -12.67 -3.45
C GLU A 10 -27.64 -13.75 -2.46
N PRO A 11 -26.66 -13.43 -1.59
CA PRO A 11 -26.01 -14.45 -0.80
C PRO A 11 -26.92 -14.88 0.39
N PRO A 12 -27.11 -16.18 0.65
CA PRO A 12 -28.01 -16.67 1.69
C PRO A 12 -27.45 -16.36 3.08
N LYS A 13 -28.27 -16.41 4.13
CA LYS A 13 -27.75 -16.18 5.50
C LYS A 13 -26.70 -17.24 5.88
N LEU A 14 -25.52 -16.80 6.31
CA LEU A 14 -24.48 -17.70 6.82
C LEU A 14 -24.89 -18.35 8.15
N SER A 15 -24.47 -19.60 8.36
CA SER A 15 -24.54 -20.22 9.67
C SER A 15 -23.58 -19.53 10.65
N ALA A 16 -23.83 -19.65 11.96
CA ALA A 16 -22.94 -19.09 12.97
C ALA A 16 -21.52 -19.70 12.88
N THR A 17 -21.44 -20.99 12.56
CA THR A 17 -20.17 -21.72 12.39
C THR A 17 -19.37 -21.20 11.20
N ASP A 18 -20.01 -21.05 10.03
CA ASP A 18 -19.33 -20.54 8.82
C ASP A 18 -18.87 -19.11 9.04
N ARG A 19 -19.74 -18.27 9.62
CA ARG A 19 -19.43 -16.89 9.98
C ARG A 19 -18.18 -16.82 10.85
N GLN A 20 -18.08 -17.64 11.90
CA GLN A 20 -16.92 -17.67 12.77
C GLN A 20 -15.67 -18.21 12.07
N SER A 21 -15.82 -19.22 11.21
CA SER A 21 -14.74 -19.77 10.40
C SER A 21 -14.11 -18.70 9.49
N PHE A 22 -14.93 -17.91 8.80
CA PHE A 22 -14.44 -16.80 7.97
C PHE A 22 -13.75 -15.71 8.80
N VAL A 23 -14.27 -15.36 9.98
CA VAL A 23 -13.59 -14.41 10.88
C VAL A 23 -12.23 -14.94 11.32
N ASN A 24 -12.13 -16.22 11.69
CA ASN A 24 -10.86 -16.82 12.10
C ASN A 24 -9.85 -16.85 10.94
N ASN A 25 -10.30 -17.22 9.74
CA ASN A 25 -9.46 -17.19 8.53
C ASN A 25 -8.93 -15.76 8.27
N ALA A 26 -9.81 -14.77 8.32
CA ALA A 26 -9.45 -13.36 8.12
C ALA A 26 -8.41 -12.87 9.15
N LYS A 27 -8.55 -13.28 10.41
CA LYS A 27 -7.59 -12.99 11.47
C LYS A 27 -6.23 -13.64 11.23
N ASP A 28 -6.21 -14.91 10.83
CA ASP A 28 -4.95 -15.61 10.51
C ASP A 28 -4.27 -15.01 9.28
N ALA A 29 -5.04 -14.62 8.26
CA ALA A 29 -4.53 -13.89 7.11
C ALA A 29 -3.89 -12.56 7.54
N CYS A 30 -4.50 -11.81 8.47
CA CYS A 30 -3.90 -10.58 8.99
C CYS A 30 -2.58 -10.81 9.72
N ARG A 31 -2.49 -11.87 10.54
CA ARG A 31 -1.23 -12.25 11.21
C ARG A 31 -0.15 -12.62 10.20
N ASN A 32 -0.52 -13.31 9.12
CA ASN A 32 0.40 -13.67 8.04
C ASN A 32 0.82 -12.45 7.22
N LEU A 33 -0.08 -11.50 6.94
CA LEU A 33 0.23 -10.22 6.29
C LEU A 33 1.30 -9.45 7.07
N VAL A 34 1.11 -9.25 8.39
CA VAL A 34 2.07 -8.52 9.23
C VAL A 34 3.42 -9.25 9.28
N ARG A 35 3.42 -10.59 9.29
CA ARG A 35 4.64 -11.39 9.20
C ARG A 35 5.32 -11.22 7.84
N GLN A 36 4.55 -11.26 6.75
CA GLN A 36 5.07 -11.11 5.39
C GLN A 36 5.69 -9.73 5.21
N ALA A 37 5.03 -8.65 5.66
CA ALA A 37 5.57 -7.29 5.57
C ALA A 37 6.96 -7.17 6.20
N ARG A 38 7.18 -7.77 7.37
CA ARG A 38 8.51 -7.80 8.02
C ARG A 38 9.51 -8.67 7.28
N ALA A 39 9.08 -9.81 6.75
CA ALA A 39 9.96 -10.69 6.00
C ALA A 39 10.42 -10.06 4.67
N MET A 40 9.59 -9.18 4.09
CA MET A 40 9.90 -8.52 2.83
C MET A 40 11.16 -7.65 2.89
N ASP A 41 11.53 -7.13 4.06
CA ASP A 41 12.78 -6.38 4.26
C ASP A 41 14.05 -7.19 3.95
N MET A 42 13.96 -8.52 4.02
CA MET A 42 15.07 -9.42 3.71
C MET A 42 15.25 -9.70 2.22
N PHE A 43 14.26 -9.37 1.39
CA PHE A 43 14.34 -9.59 -0.06
C PHE A 43 15.02 -8.42 -0.79
N PRO A 44 15.64 -8.66 -1.96
CA PRO A 44 16.27 -7.61 -2.76
C PRO A 44 15.31 -6.48 -3.14
N ILE A 45 15.85 -5.26 -3.18
CA ILE A 45 15.14 -4.11 -3.75
C ILE A 45 14.98 -4.34 -5.24
N TYR A 46 13.72 -4.36 -5.69
CA TYR A 46 13.33 -4.42 -7.08
C TYR A 46 13.58 -3.09 -7.79
N CYS A 47 13.06 -2.00 -7.21
CA CYS A 47 13.32 -0.65 -7.69
C CYS A 47 13.02 0.38 -6.61
N GLU A 48 13.53 1.59 -6.83
CA GLU A 48 13.19 2.75 -6.03
C GLU A 48 12.76 3.91 -6.93
N SER A 49 11.76 4.65 -6.50
CA SER A 49 11.27 5.81 -7.21
C SER A 49 10.84 6.90 -6.24
N THR A 50 10.58 8.10 -6.76
CA THR A 50 10.05 9.22 -5.97
C THR A 50 8.78 9.72 -6.63
N HIS A 51 7.71 9.81 -5.86
CA HIS A 51 6.43 10.26 -6.36
C HIS A 51 6.45 11.76 -6.67
N HIS A 52 6.14 12.11 -7.91
CA HIS A 52 6.40 13.45 -8.44
C HIS A 52 5.63 14.58 -7.73
N ARG A 53 4.45 14.31 -7.12
CA ARG A 53 3.65 15.32 -6.42
C ARG A 53 3.96 15.43 -4.94
N THR A 54 4.14 14.29 -4.29
CA THR A 54 4.30 14.19 -2.83
C THR A 54 5.76 14.12 -2.41
N GLN A 55 6.67 13.87 -3.36
CA GLN A 55 8.10 13.63 -3.11
C GLN A 55 8.36 12.46 -2.14
N ARG A 56 7.37 11.58 -1.94
CA ARG A 56 7.55 10.36 -1.17
C ARG A 56 8.41 9.38 -1.95
N ARG A 57 9.40 8.79 -1.27
CA ARG A 57 10.17 7.67 -1.80
C ARG A 57 9.31 6.41 -1.74
N LEU A 58 9.32 5.67 -2.84
CA LEU A 58 8.80 4.32 -2.94
C LEU A 58 10.00 3.38 -3.01
N SER A 59 10.02 2.35 -2.17
CA SER A 59 10.97 1.22 -2.29
C SER A 59 10.17 -0.05 -2.52
N MET A 60 10.37 -0.70 -3.67
CA MET A 60 9.71 -1.96 -3.99
C MET A 60 10.68 -3.13 -3.86
N ARG A 61 10.19 -4.26 -3.36
CA ARG A 61 10.95 -5.49 -3.17
C ARG A 61 10.20 -6.66 -3.78
N LEU A 62 10.94 -7.49 -4.51
CA LEU A 62 10.44 -8.71 -5.12
C LEU A 62 10.97 -9.91 -4.34
N GLY A 63 10.06 -10.78 -3.93
CA GLY A 63 10.39 -11.99 -3.19
C GLY A 63 9.28 -13.02 -3.30
N HIS A 64 9.12 -13.79 -2.23
CA HIS A 64 8.15 -14.88 -2.15
C HIS A 64 7.36 -14.83 -0.84
N ASP A 65 6.21 -15.49 -0.83
CA ASP A 65 5.48 -15.75 0.40
C ASP A 65 6.32 -16.61 1.37
N VAL A 66 6.32 -16.20 2.65
CA VAL A 66 6.98 -16.91 3.76
C VAL A 66 6.36 -18.30 3.97
N GLY A 67 5.05 -18.44 3.77
CA GLY A 67 4.33 -19.70 3.93
C GLY A 67 4.53 -20.68 2.77
N ASN A 68 4.64 -20.15 1.56
CA ASN A 68 4.76 -20.90 0.32
C ASN A 68 5.70 -20.17 -0.67
N PRO A 69 6.98 -20.57 -0.74
CA PRO A 69 7.96 -19.94 -1.63
C PRO A 69 7.63 -20.00 -3.13
N ARG A 70 6.65 -20.82 -3.55
CA ARG A 70 6.19 -20.84 -4.95
C ARG A 70 5.36 -19.61 -5.32
N LEU A 71 4.77 -18.94 -4.34
CA LEU A 71 3.99 -17.74 -4.57
C LEU A 71 4.93 -16.54 -4.59
N VAL A 72 5.00 -15.88 -5.74
CA VAL A 72 5.71 -14.61 -5.89
C VAL A 72 4.97 -13.53 -5.09
N CYS A 73 5.74 -12.68 -4.42
CA CYS A 73 5.23 -11.57 -3.64
C CYS A 73 5.99 -10.28 -3.98
N MET A 74 5.23 -9.21 -4.18
CA MET A 74 5.76 -7.84 -4.29
C MET A 74 5.38 -7.06 -3.03
N SER A 75 6.33 -6.29 -2.51
CA SER A 75 6.11 -5.36 -1.43
C SER A 75 6.50 -3.97 -1.87
N ALA A 76 5.63 -2.99 -1.61
CA ALA A 76 5.93 -1.58 -1.74
C ALA A 76 5.97 -0.93 -0.36
N HIS A 77 7.06 -0.22 -0.06
CA HIS A 77 7.24 0.57 1.15
C HIS A 77 7.28 2.06 0.82
N THR A 78 6.51 2.85 1.57
CA THR A 78 6.46 4.31 1.49
C THR A 78 6.07 4.89 2.85
N GLN A 79 5.95 6.21 2.92
CA GLN A 79 5.47 6.91 4.12
C GLN A 79 4.23 7.72 3.84
N VAL A 80 3.34 7.77 4.82
CA VAL A 80 2.08 8.51 4.77
C VAL A 80 2.01 9.45 5.96
N SER A 81 1.68 10.73 5.73
CA SER A 81 1.50 11.70 6.82
C SER A 81 0.07 11.69 7.33
N CYS A 82 -0.19 10.84 8.33
CA CYS A 82 -1.45 10.76 9.07
C CYS A 82 -1.25 9.95 10.37
N THR A 83 -2.30 9.82 11.16
CA THR A 83 -2.32 8.94 12.34
C THR A 83 -2.95 7.58 12.00
N VAL A 84 -2.69 6.57 12.85
CA VAL A 84 -3.33 5.24 12.73
C VAL A 84 -4.86 5.35 12.69
N ASP A 85 -5.45 6.20 13.53
CA ASP A 85 -6.91 6.35 13.58
C ASP A 85 -7.45 6.95 12.27
N ALA A 86 -6.76 7.96 11.72
CA ALA A 86 -7.16 8.59 10.46
C ALA A 86 -7.08 7.63 9.26
N ILE A 87 -6.02 6.81 9.17
CA ILE A 87 -5.88 5.86 8.06
C ILE A 87 -6.89 4.71 8.18
N ALA A 88 -7.14 4.23 9.40
CA ALA A 88 -8.16 3.23 9.66
C ALA A 88 -9.54 3.75 9.27
N ASP A 89 -9.88 5.00 9.60
CA ASP A 89 -11.15 5.61 9.21
C ASP A 89 -11.28 5.80 7.70
N LEU A 90 -10.21 6.19 7.02
CA LEU A 90 -10.17 6.30 5.56
C LEU A 90 -10.51 4.95 4.90
N TYR A 91 -9.81 3.89 5.29
CA TYR A 91 -10.04 2.57 4.70
C TYR A 91 -11.40 1.99 5.07
N TYR A 92 -11.87 2.14 6.31
CA TYR A 92 -13.21 1.68 6.67
C TYR A 92 -14.31 2.42 5.91
N THR A 93 -14.19 3.75 5.79
CA THR A 93 -15.12 4.55 4.99
C THR A 93 -15.11 4.09 3.54
N ASN A 94 -13.91 3.87 2.97
CA ASN A 94 -13.81 3.33 1.62
C ASN A 94 -14.42 1.93 1.50
N THR A 95 -14.21 1.06 2.50
CA THR A 95 -14.74 -0.30 2.54
C THR A 95 -16.27 -0.35 2.58
N VAL A 96 -16.91 0.57 3.30
CA VAL A 96 -18.38 0.60 3.47
C VAL A 96 -19.10 1.43 2.41
N GLN A 97 -18.51 2.55 1.98
CA GLN A 97 -19.17 3.53 1.11
C GLN A 97 -18.60 3.58 -0.31
N HIS A 98 -17.44 2.97 -0.57
CA HIS A 98 -16.74 3.00 -1.86
C HIS A 98 -16.38 4.42 -2.34
N THR A 99 -16.35 5.40 -1.43
CA THR A 99 -16.23 6.83 -1.74
C THR A 99 -14.91 7.18 -2.44
N TYR A 100 -13.83 6.46 -2.10
CA TYR A 100 -12.47 6.81 -2.50
C TYR A 100 -11.79 5.72 -3.33
N GLU A 101 -12.54 4.71 -3.77
CA GLU A 101 -12.02 3.53 -4.48
C GLU A 101 -11.26 3.94 -5.74
N HIS A 102 -11.86 4.81 -6.55
CA HIS A 102 -11.27 5.33 -7.79
C HIS A 102 -9.98 6.15 -7.60
N VAL A 103 -9.71 6.61 -6.37
CA VAL A 103 -8.48 7.37 -6.06
C VAL A 103 -7.43 6.45 -5.45
N LEU A 104 -7.81 5.65 -4.45
CA LEU A 104 -6.87 4.80 -3.72
C LEU A 104 -6.49 3.55 -4.53
N HIS A 105 -7.45 2.97 -5.23
CA HIS A 105 -7.35 1.71 -5.97
C HIS A 105 -7.92 1.86 -7.38
N PRO A 106 -7.28 2.66 -8.26
CA PRO A 106 -7.79 2.93 -9.60
C PRO A 106 -7.95 1.68 -10.47
N SER A 107 -7.26 0.57 -10.15
CA SER A 107 -7.46 -0.72 -10.83
C SER A 107 -8.79 -1.39 -10.48
N VAL A 108 -9.48 -1.02 -9.39
CA VAL A 108 -10.73 -1.67 -8.98
C VAL A 108 -11.90 -1.17 -9.84
N LEU A 109 -12.50 -2.09 -10.60
CA LEU A 109 -13.63 -1.81 -11.51
C LEU A 109 -14.97 -1.75 -10.78
N ASP A 110 -15.16 -2.67 -9.84
CA ASP A 110 -16.37 -2.81 -9.03
C ASP A 110 -16.02 -3.60 -7.75
N ARG A 111 -16.74 -3.31 -6.66
CA ARG A 111 -16.57 -4.01 -5.38
C ARG A 111 -17.92 -4.14 -4.68
N ARG A 112 -18.16 -5.29 -4.07
CA ARG A 112 -19.41 -5.63 -3.38
C ARG A 112 -19.12 -6.26 -2.04
N CYS A 113 -19.70 -5.71 -0.98
CA CYS A 113 -19.77 -6.39 0.30
C CYS A 113 -20.83 -7.50 0.22
N LEU A 114 -20.41 -8.75 0.41
CA LEU A 114 -21.27 -9.92 0.43
C LEU A 114 -21.85 -10.14 1.83
N TYR A 115 -20.98 -10.07 2.85
CA TYR A 115 -21.38 -10.19 4.24
C TYR A 115 -20.54 -9.29 5.15
N PRO A 116 -21.14 -8.35 5.88
CA PRO A 116 -20.48 -7.75 7.02
C PRO A 116 -20.43 -8.77 8.18
N LEU A 117 -19.23 -9.18 8.58
CA LEU A 117 -18.99 -10.21 9.61
C LEU A 117 -18.66 -9.62 10.98
N VAL A 118 -18.02 -8.47 11.07
CA VAL A 118 -17.83 -7.74 12.33
C VAL A 118 -17.89 -6.26 12.04
N HIS A 119 -18.67 -5.53 12.82
CA HIS A 119 -18.76 -4.07 12.74
C HIS A 119 -17.87 -3.44 13.80
N ARG A 120 -17.38 -2.23 13.52
CA ARG A 120 -16.73 -1.38 14.52
C ARG A 120 -17.71 -1.06 15.64
N ASP A 121 -17.19 -1.00 16.87
CA ASP A 121 -17.93 -0.55 18.04
C ASP A 121 -17.07 0.36 18.94
N GLN A 122 -17.61 0.78 20.09
CA GLN A 122 -16.90 1.67 21.00
C GLN A 122 -15.69 1.03 21.69
N VAL A 123 -15.63 -0.30 21.76
CA VAL A 123 -14.57 -1.06 22.42
C VAL A 123 -13.46 -1.40 21.43
N ALA A 124 -13.81 -1.73 20.19
CA ALA A 124 -12.90 -2.04 19.10
C ALA A 124 -13.18 -1.13 17.88
N PRO A 125 -12.88 0.18 17.97
CA PRO A 125 -13.23 1.15 16.94
C PRO A 125 -12.43 0.97 15.64
N LEU A 126 -11.31 0.25 15.68
CA LEU A 126 -10.45 0.00 14.52
C LEU A 126 -10.64 -1.40 13.90
N HIS A 127 -11.55 -2.20 14.48
CA HIS A 127 -11.77 -3.59 14.09
C HIS A 127 -12.96 -3.73 13.14
N TYR A 128 -12.75 -4.38 12.00
CA TYR A 128 -13.81 -4.66 11.03
C TYR A 128 -13.51 -5.95 10.26
N VAL A 129 -14.55 -6.72 9.95
CA VAL A 129 -14.40 -7.94 9.14
C VAL A 129 -15.55 -8.04 8.15
N ALA A 130 -15.25 -8.34 6.89
CA ALA A 130 -16.25 -8.59 5.87
C ALA A 130 -15.83 -9.66 4.86
N LEU A 131 -16.83 -10.28 4.22
CA LEU A 131 -16.66 -11.02 2.97
C LEU A 131 -17.02 -10.10 1.83
N ASN A 132 -16.13 -10.00 0.85
CA ASN A 132 -16.23 -9.11 -0.27
C ASN A 132 -16.00 -9.84 -1.59
N TRP A 133 -16.54 -9.27 -2.64
CA TRP A 133 -16.16 -9.53 -4.01
C TRP A 133 -15.60 -8.26 -4.65
N MET A 134 -14.61 -8.38 -5.52
CA MET A 134 -14.17 -7.26 -6.37
C MET A 134 -13.77 -7.72 -7.76
N ALA A 135 -13.92 -6.84 -8.74
CA ALA A 135 -13.33 -6.94 -10.06
C ALA A 135 -12.19 -5.94 -10.19
N VAL A 136 -11.09 -6.37 -10.79
CA VAL A 136 -9.87 -5.59 -10.98
C VAL A 136 -9.52 -5.60 -12.47
N GLU A 137 -9.29 -4.40 -12.99
CA GLU A 137 -8.83 -4.16 -14.34
C GLU A 137 -7.45 -4.75 -14.53
N MET A 138 -7.30 -5.56 -15.57
CA MET A 138 -6.01 -6.12 -15.95
C MET A 138 -5.49 -5.43 -17.22
N PRO A 139 -4.18 -5.51 -17.47
CA PRO A 139 -3.63 -5.20 -18.78
C PRO A 139 -4.43 -5.82 -19.92
N SER A 140 -4.69 -5.07 -20.99
CA SER A 140 -5.54 -5.47 -22.13
C SER A 140 -5.14 -6.77 -22.86
N VAL A 141 -3.98 -7.34 -22.54
CA VAL A 141 -3.47 -8.62 -23.05
C VAL A 141 -4.04 -9.84 -22.31
N ILE A 142 -4.65 -9.65 -21.14
CA ILE A 142 -5.29 -10.71 -20.35
C ILE A 142 -6.69 -10.24 -19.91
N ALA A 143 -7.57 -11.18 -19.57
CA ALA A 143 -8.91 -10.85 -19.09
C ALA A 143 -8.90 -10.07 -17.76
N ASP A 144 -9.95 -9.34 -17.43
CA ASP A 144 -10.09 -8.78 -16.08
C ASP A 144 -10.19 -9.89 -15.02
N ARG A 145 -9.78 -9.62 -13.78
CA ARG A 145 -9.86 -10.61 -12.69
C ARG A 145 -10.94 -10.27 -11.70
N ASP A 146 -11.63 -11.30 -11.24
CA ASP A 146 -12.52 -11.21 -10.09
C ASP A 146 -11.96 -11.97 -8.89
N PHE A 147 -12.27 -11.51 -7.69
CA PHE A 147 -11.82 -12.10 -6.43
C PHE A 147 -12.96 -12.15 -5.42
N CYS A 148 -13.09 -13.29 -4.74
CA CYS A 148 -13.92 -13.45 -3.55
C CYS A 148 -13.00 -13.62 -2.35
N TYR A 149 -13.14 -12.76 -1.33
CA TYR A 149 -12.15 -12.65 -0.25
C TYR A 149 -12.75 -12.22 1.08
N VAL A 150 -12.09 -12.61 2.18
CA VAL A 150 -12.26 -11.99 3.49
C VAL A 150 -11.38 -10.75 3.59
N GLU A 151 -11.91 -9.71 4.22
CA GLU A 151 -11.21 -8.48 4.59
C GLU A 151 -11.21 -8.33 6.11
N TYR A 152 -10.06 -7.99 6.69
CA TYR A 152 -9.86 -7.87 8.13
C TYR A 152 -9.10 -6.58 8.44
N HIS A 153 -9.65 -5.76 9.32
CA HIS A 153 -9.03 -4.56 9.87
C HIS A 153 -8.75 -4.77 11.34
N ASP A 154 -7.54 -4.46 11.79
CA ASP A 154 -7.23 -4.53 13.22
C ASP A 154 -5.96 -3.77 13.56
N GLU A 155 -5.90 -3.34 14.82
CA GLU A 155 -4.68 -2.78 15.39
C GLU A 155 -3.73 -3.89 15.89
N PHE A 156 -2.44 -3.59 15.89
CA PHE A 156 -1.41 -4.46 16.42
C PHE A 156 -0.26 -3.63 16.99
N HIS A 157 0.62 -4.28 17.74
CA HIS A 157 1.90 -3.71 18.13
C HIS A 157 3.02 -4.49 17.44
N ASP A 158 4.01 -3.76 16.92
CA ASP A 158 5.11 -4.40 16.21
C ASP A 158 6.18 -4.97 17.15
N GLY A 159 7.29 -5.49 16.62
CA GLY A 159 8.36 -6.06 17.44
C GLY A 159 9.08 -5.04 18.34
N ALA A 160 8.94 -3.74 18.04
CA ALA A 160 9.48 -2.63 18.79
C ALA A 160 8.39 -1.91 19.64
N ASP A 161 7.23 -2.55 19.82
CA ASP A 161 6.08 -2.02 20.55
C ASP A 161 5.47 -0.73 19.93
N ARG A 162 5.68 -0.52 18.64
CA ARG A 162 5.07 0.59 17.91
C ARG A 162 3.65 0.21 17.53
N ARG A 163 2.71 1.14 17.73
CA ARG A 163 1.32 0.96 17.32
C ARG A 163 1.25 0.85 15.80
N GLY A 164 0.49 -0.11 15.33
CA GLY A 164 0.23 -0.33 13.92
C GLY A 164 -1.23 -0.72 13.66
N TRP A 165 -1.61 -0.64 12.40
CA TRP A 165 -2.92 -1.07 11.92
C TRP A 165 -2.78 -1.74 10.57
N ALA A 166 -3.52 -2.83 10.37
CA ALA A 166 -3.45 -3.62 9.16
C ALA A 166 -4.84 -3.79 8.53
N ARG A 167 -4.87 -3.70 7.20
CA ARG A 167 -5.97 -4.15 6.36
C ARG A 167 -5.51 -5.36 5.57
N ALA A 168 -5.97 -6.54 5.96
CA ALA A 168 -5.66 -7.79 5.28
C ALA A 168 -6.81 -8.24 4.39
N ILE A 169 -6.47 -8.74 3.21
CA ILE A 169 -7.38 -9.39 2.28
C ILE A 169 -6.85 -10.78 1.90
N HIS A 170 -7.74 -11.77 1.88
CA HIS A 170 -7.38 -13.14 1.53
C HIS A 170 -8.53 -13.87 0.85
N SER A 171 -8.25 -14.55 -0.26
CA SER A 171 -9.27 -15.24 -1.02
C SER A 171 -9.87 -16.40 -0.26
N VAL A 172 -11.19 -16.57 -0.41
CA VAL A 172 -11.94 -17.69 0.13
C VAL A 172 -12.93 -18.20 -0.91
N ASP A 173 -13.26 -19.48 -0.81
CA ASP A 173 -14.31 -20.07 -1.62
C ASP A 173 -15.67 -19.85 -0.96
N LEU A 174 -16.62 -19.35 -1.74
CA LEU A 174 -17.98 -19.07 -1.29
C LEU A 174 -18.97 -19.50 -2.37
N ALA A 175 -19.87 -20.43 -2.03
CA ALA A 175 -20.83 -20.99 -2.97
C ALA A 175 -21.74 -19.93 -3.61
N SER A 176 -22.10 -18.88 -2.86
CA SER A 176 -22.92 -17.76 -3.35
C SER A 176 -22.13 -16.72 -4.17
N CYS A 177 -20.83 -16.92 -4.36
CA CYS A 177 -19.96 -16.09 -5.21
C CYS A 177 -19.16 -16.98 -6.18
N PRO A 178 -19.85 -17.69 -7.11
CA PRO A 178 -19.19 -18.55 -8.07
C PRO A 178 -18.31 -17.73 -9.04
N PRO A 179 -17.32 -18.37 -9.71
CA PRO A 179 -16.56 -17.74 -10.78
C PRO A 179 -17.45 -17.12 -11.86
N LEU A 180 -17.02 -15.98 -12.41
CA LEU A 180 -17.82 -15.16 -13.33
C LEU A 180 -17.36 -15.22 -14.79
N HIS A 181 -16.52 -16.19 -15.13
CA HIS A 181 -15.93 -16.38 -16.47
C HIS A 181 -16.99 -16.43 -17.57
N ASP A 182 -17.94 -17.36 -17.48
CA ASP A 182 -18.88 -17.62 -18.58
C ASP A 182 -19.84 -16.45 -18.84
N LYS A 183 -20.10 -15.61 -17.83
CA LYS A 183 -21.06 -14.50 -17.92
C LYS A 183 -20.42 -13.15 -18.22
N PHE A 184 -19.21 -12.91 -17.72
CA PHE A 184 -18.57 -11.59 -17.79
C PHE A 184 -17.14 -11.64 -18.36
N GLY A 185 -16.64 -12.81 -18.74
CA GLY A 185 -15.28 -12.98 -19.25
C GLY A 185 -14.19 -12.76 -18.20
N MET A 186 -14.55 -12.66 -16.91
CA MET A 186 -13.59 -12.45 -15.83
C MET A 186 -13.02 -13.78 -15.33
N ILE A 187 -11.71 -13.84 -15.15
CA ILE A 187 -11.04 -15.02 -14.59
C ILE A 187 -10.94 -14.87 -13.07
N ARG A 188 -11.35 -15.90 -12.32
CA ARG A 188 -11.24 -15.93 -10.85
C ARG A 188 -9.79 -16.05 -10.44
N GLY A 189 -9.22 -15.01 -9.83
CA GLY A 189 -7.90 -15.05 -9.22
C GLY A 189 -7.95 -15.48 -7.74
N LYS A 190 -6.76 -15.60 -7.13
CA LYS A 190 -6.59 -15.84 -5.69
C LYS A 190 -5.63 -14.83 -5.07
N ILE A 191 -5.94 -14.38 -3.85
CA ILE A 191 -5.16 -13.43 -3.06
C ILE A 191 -4.68 -14.13 -1.79
N TYR A 192 -3.39 -14.00 -1.49
CA TYR A 192 -2.75 -14.61 -0.33
C TYR A 192 -2.32 -13.53 0.65
N HIS A 193 -3.01 -13.46 1.81
CA HIS A 193 -2.72 -12.57 2.96
C HIS A 193 -2.07 -11.23 2.56
N SER A 194 -2.69 -10.55 1.60
CA SER A 194 -2.20 -9.31 0.99
C SER A 194 -2.90 -8.12 1.61
N GLY A 195 -2.48 -6.91 1.26
CA GLY A 195 -3.10 -5.67 1.72
C GLY A 195 -2.11 -4.70 2.32
N GLN A 196 -2.57 -3.90 3.28
CA GLN A 196 -1.83 -2.76 3.80
C GLN A 196 -1.44 -2.97 5.26
N VAL A 197 -0.21 -2.60 5.62
CA VAL A 197 0.29 -2.53 6.99
C VAL A 197 0.83 -1.14 7.24
N PHE A 198 0.31 -0.47 8.27
CA PHE A 198 0.75 0.84 8.71
C PHE A 198 1.36 0.73 10.10
N ILE A 199 2.52 1.35 10.31
CA ILE A 199 3.22 1.34 11.60
C ILE A 199 3.63 2.77 11.91
N GLU A 200 3.38 3.22 13.15
CA GLU A 200 3.85 4.53 13.60
C GLU A 200 5.37 4.63 13.53
N ASN A 201 5.85 5.78 13.05
CA ASN A 201 7.27 6.06 13.03
C ASN A 201 7.76 6.45 14.43
N ASP A 202 8.91 5.89 14.86
CA ASP A 202 9.51 6.11 16.19
C ASP A 202 9.72 7.59 16.56
N GLY A 203 9.97 8.44 15.56
CA GLY A 203 10.21 9.87 15.78
C GLY A 203 8.95 10.73 15.68
N ASN A 204 7.86 10.23 15.10
CA ASN A 204 6.67 11.03 14.81
C ASN A 204 5.44 10.14 14.51
N SER A 205 4.51 10.05 15.47
CA SER A 205 3.26 9.28 15.33
C SER A 205 2.28 9.84 14.28
N SER A 206 2.53 11.04 13.75
CA SER A 206 1.79 11.62 12.60
C SER A 206 2.39 11.22 11.24
N VAL A 207 3.38 10.33 11.23
CA VAL A 207 3.94 9.71 10.03
C VAL A 207 3.91 8.20 10.22
N LEU A 208 3.31 7.51 9.26
CA LEU A 208 3.23 6.05 9.25
C LEU A 208 4.14 5.49 8.17
N ASP A 209 4.90 4.45 8.51
CA ASP A 209 5.53 3.57 7.53
C ASP A 209 4.45 2.64 6.97
N MET A 210 4.20 2.73 5.66
CA MET A 210 3.19 1.96 4.95
C MET A 210 3.85 0.87 4.12
N HIS A 211 3.41 -0.38 4.31
CA HIS A 211 3.75 -1.51 3.47
C HIS A 211 2.49 -2.00 2.74
N GLN A 212 2.58 -2.09 1.42
CA GLN A 212 1.58 -2.69 0.54
C GLN A 212 2.13 -4.04 0.07
N ILE A 213 1.48 -5.12 0.48
CA ILE A 213 1.87 -6.50 0.15
C ILE A 213 0.92 -7.04 -0.89
N VAL A 214 1.47 -7.50 -2.01
CA VAL A 214 0.72 -8.08 -3.12
C VAL A 214 1.26 -9.47 -3.40
N CYS A 215 0.46 -10.49 -3.07
CA CYS A 215 0.70 -11.88 -3.38
C CYS A 215 -0.59 -12.45 -4.00
N VAL A 216 -0.62 -12.56 -5.32
CA VAL A 216 -1.82 -12.95 -6.07
C VAL A 216 -1.50 -14.00 -7.12
N GLU A 217 -2.43 -14.92 -7.34
CA GLU A 217 -2.44 -15.80 -8.50
C GLU A 217 -3.53 -15.33 -9.45
N LEU A 218 -3.14 -14.96 -10.66
CA LEU A 218 -4.07 -14.45 -11.67
C LEU A 218 -4.87 -15.57 -12.36
N HIS A 219 -4.38 -16.81 -12.30
CA HIS A 219 -4.89 -17.97 -13.04
C HIS A 219 -5.00 -17.74 -14.57
N GLY A 220 -5.32 -18.81 -15.30
CA GLY A 220 -5.34 -18.81 -16.77
C GLY A 220 -3.94 -18.75 -17.39
N THR A 221 -3.88 -18.49 -18.69
CA THR A 221 -2.61 -18.40 -19.44
C THR A 221 -2.00 -17.01 -19.28
N VAL A 222 -1.14 -16.84 -18.27
CA VAL A 222 -0.44 -15.57 -17.99
C VAL A 222 1.06 -15.82 -17.97
N SER A 223 1.83 -15.05 -18.74
CA SER A 223 3.29 -15.14 -18.71
C SER A 223 3.86 -14.56 -17.41
N HIS A 224 5.06 -14.98 -17.03
CA HIS A 224 5.75 -14.44 -15.86
C HIS A 224 5.90 -12.91 -15.94
N ASP A 225 6.30 -12.38 -17.10
CA ASP A 225 6.47 -10.93 -17.26
C ASP A 225 5.17 -10.15 -17.01
N ILE A 226 4.04 -10.63 -17.54
CA ILE A 226 2.74 -10.00 -17.29
C ILE A 226 2.37 -10.09 -15.81
N HIS A 227 2.59 -11.25 -15.19
CA HIS A 227 2.31 -11.44 -13.77
C HIS A 227 3.08 -10.41 -12.93
N HIS A 228 4.39 -10.28 -13.13
CA HIS A 228 5.21 -9.32 -12.40
C HIS A 228 4.80 -7.86 -12.69
N ALA A 229 4.47 -7.52 -13.94
CA ALA A 229 3.98 -6.19 -14.28
C ALA A 229 2.68 -5.84 -13.53
N VAL A 230 1.76 -6.81 -13.38
CA VAL A 230 0.55 -6.64 -12.57
C VAL A 230 0.89 -6.46 -11.09
N LEU A 231 1.81 -7.26 -10.53
CA LEU A 231 2.23 -7.10 -9.13
C LEU A 231 2.82 -5.72 -8.85
N VAL A 232 3.66 -5.22 -9.76
CA VAL A 232 4.23 -3.87 -9.69
C VAL A 232 3.11 -2.84 -9.69
N GLN A 233 2.20 -2.89 -10.68
CA GLN A 233 1.09 -1.95 -10.79
C GLN A 233 0.23 -1.88 -9.51
N LEU A 234 -0.15 -3.03 -8.95
CA LEU A 234 -0.96 -3.09 -7.72
C LEU A 234 -0.19 -2.64 -6.47
N ALA A 235 1.12 -2.87 -6.42
CA ALA A 235 1.96 -2.41 -5.31
C ALA A 235 2.15 -0.89 -5.32
N GLU A 236 2.26 -0.28 -6.51
CA GLU A 236 2.44 1.17 -6.69
C GLU A 236 1.24 2.01 -6.25
N GLU A 237 0.04 1.45 -6.21
CA GLU A 237 -1.17 2.14 -5.74
C GLU A 237 -1.03 2.71 -4.32
N CYS A 238 -0.09 2.19 -3.50
CA CYS A 238 0.19 2.75 -2.18
C CYS A 238 0.59 4.24 -2.22
N MET A 239 1.15 4.72 -3.34
CA MET A 239 1.54 6.13 -3.49
C MET A 239 0.34 7.07 -3.58
N ASN A 240 -0.84 6.56 -3.91
CA ASN A 240 -2.07 7.34 -3.98
C ASN A 240 -2.56 7.79 -2.59
N VAL A 241 -2.16 7.10 -1.52
CA VAL A 241 -2.67 7.36 -0.15
C VAL A 241 -2.19 8.72 0.37
N ASP A 242 -0.88 8.97 0.39
CA ASP A 242 -0.32 10.26 0.86
C ASP A 242 -0.71 11.40 -0.09
N GLU A 243 -0.87 11.12 -1.39
CA GLU A 243 -1.34 12.11 -2.35
C GLU A 243 -2.80 12.50 -2.09
N TYR A 244 -3.68 11.53 -1.85
CA TYR A 244 -5.07 11.78 -1.52
C TYR A 244 -5.19 12.64 -0.25
N LEU A 245 -4.46 12.29 0.82
CA LEU A 245 -4.50 13.06 2.07
C LEU A 245 -4.03 14.51 1.87
N ARG A 246 -2.96 14.72 1.09
CA ARG A 246 -2.51 16.07 0.74
C ARG A 246 -3.53 16.80 -0.14
N THR A 247 -4.20 16.10 -1.05
CA THR A 247 -5.27 16.66 -1.89
C THR A 247 -6.41 17.21 -1.04
N VAL A 248 -6.85 16.43 -0.04
CA VAL A 248 -7.88 16.86 0.93
C VAL A 248 -7.43 18.09 1.71
N ASN A 249 -6.18 18.13 2.17
CA ASN A 249 -5.67 19.29 2.92
C ASN A 249 -5.50 20.53 2.00
N LEU A 250 -5.05 20.33 0.76
CA LEU A 250 -4.89 21.39 -0.23
C LEU A 250 -6.24 21.96 -0.71
N SER A 251 -7.29 21.15 -0.81
CA SER A 251 -8.63 21.62 -1.24
C SER A 251 -9.26 22.57 -0.21
N GLN A 252 -8.81 22.53 1.05
CA GLN A 252 -9.21 23.46 2.10
C GLN A 252 -8.45 24.80 2.05
N CYS A 253 -7.44 24.93 1.19
CA CYS A 253 -6.66 26.15 1.05
C CYS A 253 -7.38 27.21 0.22
N ARG A 254 -7.20 28.48 0.59
CA ARG A 254 -7.61 29.60 -0.28
C ARG A 254 -6.63 29.68 -1.45
N LEU A 255 -7.17 29.58 -2.66
CA LEU A 255 -6.36 29.69 -3.87
C LEU A 255 -6.18 31.17 -4.31
N VAL A 256 -4.98 31.50 -4.78
CA VAL A 256 -4.57 32.81 -5.29
C VAL A 256 -4.72 32.84 -6.81
N ASP A 257 -5.43 33.85 -7.34
CA ASP A 257 -5.70 33.97 -8.77
C ASP A 257 -4.63 34.69 -9.59
N ALA A 258 -3.88 35.59 -8.96
CA ALA A 258 -2.94 36.48 -9.64
C ALA A 258 -1.51 36.29 -9.14
N MET A 259 -0.56 36.40 -10.07
CA MET A 259 0.86 36.39 -9.75
C MET A 259 1.23 37.74 -9.14
N ALA A 260 1.82 37.73 -7.94
CA ALA A 260 2.15 38.96 -7.21
C ALA A 260 3.36 39.73 -7.80
N SER A 261 4.26 39.09 -8.59
CA SER A 261 5.46 39.76 -9.09
C SER A 261 6.07 39.16 -10.38
N LYS A 262 6.88 39.96 -11.08
CA LYS A 262 7.79 39.53 -12.16
C LYS A 262 9.01 38.82 -11.57
N ALA A 263 8.82 37.62 -11.02
CA ALA A 263 9.93 36.85 -10.46
C ALA A 263 10.98 36.51 -11.53
N HIS A 264 12.26 36.67 -11.18
CA HIS A 264 13.40 36.35 -12.04
C HIS A 264 13.96 34.94 -11.82
N CYS A 265 13.63 34.31 -10.70
CA CYS A 265 14.05 32.96 -10.33
C CYS A 265 12.91 32.17 -9.69
N CYS A 266 13.01 30.84 -9.75
CA CYS A 266 12.08 29.94 -9.07
C CYS A 266 12.15 30.14 -7.56
N ALA A 267 11.00 30.29 -6.89
CA ALA A 267 10.95 30.45 -5.44
C ALA A 267 11.34 29.19 -4.65
N CYS A 268 11.48 28.03 -5.31
CA CYS A 268 11.85 26.76 -4.65
C CYS A 268 13.30 26.38 -4.87
N CYS A 269 13.80 26.43 -6.12
CA CYS A 269 15.16 26.01 -6.46
C CYS A 269 16.09 27.16 -6.86
N GLU A 270 15.61 28.41 -6.81
CA GLU A 270 16.35 29.63 -7.19
C GLU A 270 16.87 29.66 -8.64
N ALA A 271 16.51 28.66 -9.46
CA ALA A 271 16.89 28.61 -10.86
C ALA A 271 16.35 29.83 -11.62
N PRO A 272 17.20 30.56 -12.38
CA PRO A 272 16.78 31.76 -13.09
C PRO A 272 15.86 31.41 -14.26
N PHE A 273 14.75 32.14 -14.38
CA PHE A 273 13.87 32.07 -15.53
C PHE A 273 14.47 32.88 -16.69
N LYS A 274 15.44 32.28 -17.39
CA LYS A 274 16.20 32.90 -18.49
C LYS A 274 15.29 33.58 -19.51
N VAL A 275 15.72 34.74 -20.03
CA VAL A 275 15.03 35.54 -21.06
C VAL A 275 15.84 35.60 -22.37
N SER A 276 16.85 34.74 -22.54
CA SER A 276 17.79 34.80 -23.68
C SER A 276 17.31 33.99 -24.89
N LEU A 277 17.47 34.55 -26.09
CA LEU A 277 17.02 34.03 -27.40
C LEU A 277 17.73 32.75 -27.88
N LEU A 278 18.74 32.25 -27.17
CA LEU A 278 19.62 31.17 -27.64
C LEU A 278 19.53 29.85 -26.84
N PHE A 279 18.75 29.79 -25.76
CA PHE A 279 18.58 28.57 -24.95
C PHE A 279 17.12 28.38 -24.55
N ALA A 280 16.71 27.12 -24.32
CA ALA A 280 15.35 26.78 -23.90
C ALA A 280 14.92 27.60 -22.67
N SER A 281 13.81 28.33 -22.80
CA SER A 281 13.25 29.17 -21.73
C SER A 281 12.58 28.31 -20.66
N VAL A 282 12.97 28.45 -19.39
CA VAL A 282 12.29 27.79 -18.27
C VAL A 282 10.91 28.42 -18.10
N LYS A 283 9.85 27.62 -18.24
CA LYS A 283 8.47 28.10 -18.09
C LYS A 283 8.23 28.59 -16.67
N ARG A 284 7.53 29.71 -16.58
CA ARG A 284 7.12 30.33 -15.32
C ARG A 284 5.71 29.89 -14.97
N HIS A 285 5.53 29.43 -13.74
CA HIS A 285 4.24 29.00 -13.25
C HIS A 285 3.88 29.68 -11.94
N LEU A 286 2.58 29.89 -11.69
CA LEU A 286 2.07 30.40 -10.42
C LEU A 286 1.69 29.22 -9.51
N CYS A 287 2.29 29.14 -8.32
CA CYS A 287 1.71 28.32 -7.26
C CYS A 287 0.44 28.99 -6.75
N ARG A 288 -0.68 28.28 -6.86
CA ARG A 288 -2.00 28.80 -6.52
C ARG A 288 -2.28 28.77 -5.01
N VAL A 289 -1.43 28.16 -4.19
CA VAL A 289 -1.57 28.17 -2.73
C VAL A 289 -0.84 29.37 -2.13
N CYS A 290 0.46 29.54 -2.41
CA CYS A 290 1.26 30.63 -1.85
C CYS A 290 1.42 31.87 -2.75
N GLY A 291 1.04 31.79 -4.03
CA GLY A 291 1.20 32.90 -4.99
C GLY A 291 2.62 33.09 -5.57
N HIS A 292 3.58 32.24 -5.18
CA HIS A 292 4.96 32.33 -5.68
C HIS A 292 5.12 31.80 -7.11
N THR A 293 6.10 32.34 -7.83
CA THR A 293 6.48 31.87 -9.17
C THR A 293 7.48 30.72 -9.07
N VAL A 294 7.17 29.61 -9.73
CA VAL A 294 7.92 28.35 -9.66
C VAL A 294 8.15 27.75 -11.04
N CYS A 295 9.20 26.93 -11.19
CA CYS A 295 9.43 26.16 -12.41
C CYS A 295 8.56 24.90 -12.46
N GLU A 296 8.58 24.24 -13.62
CA GLU A 296 7.83 23.00 -13.84
C GLU A 296 8.31 21.85 -12.94
N GLU A 297 9.61 21.70 -12.70
CA GLU A 297 10.17 20.67 -11.82
C GLU A 297 9.83 20.88 -10.34
N CYS A 298 9.63 22.13 -9.91
CA CYS A 298 9.29 22.46 -8.52
C CYS A 298 7.78 22.53 -8.27
N SER A 299 6.95 22.10 -9.22
CA SER A 299 5.49 22.18 -9.08
C SER A 299 4.75 21.09 -9.83
N ALA A 300 3.60 20.69 -9.31
CA ALA A 300 2.71 19.73 -9.96
C ALA A 300 1.30 20.30 -10.11
N LEU A 301 0.52 19.70 -11.01
CA LEU A 301 -0.92 19.93 -11.10
C LEU A 301 -1.64 18.99 -10.14
N TRP A 302 -2.61 19.54 -9.42
CA TRP A 302 -3.46 18.85 -8.44
C TRP A 302 -4.92 19.04 -8.80
N ASP A 303 -5.72 17.99 -8.68
CA ASP A 303 -7.16 18.09 -8.81
C ASP A 303 -7.77 18.42 -7.44
N LEU A 304 -8.19 19.68 -7.25
CA LEU A 304 -8.67 20.21 -5.97
C LEU A 304 -10.15 20.60 -6.06
N ASP A 305 -10.97 19.75 -6.71
CA ASP A 305 -12.40 19.99 -6.99
C ASP A 305 -12.68 21.30 -7.74
N CYS A 306 -11.68 21.74 -8.52
CA CYS A 306 -11.76 22.93 -9.35
C CYS A 306 -12.11 22.54 -10.79
N LYS A 307 -12.64 23.47 -11.59
CA LYS A 307 -12.94 23.23 -13.02
C LYS A 307 -11.72 22.75 -13.82
N LYS A 308 -10.50 23.05 -13.36
CA LYS A 308 -9.23 22.66 -13.96
C LYS A 308 -8.22 22.34 -12.87
N PRO A 309 -7.27 21.42 -13.14
CA PRO A 309 -6.17 21.15 -12.22
C PRO A 309 -5.40 22.43 -11.86
N VAL A 310 -5.03 22.52 -10.59
CA VAL A 310 -4.43 23.68 -9.95
C VAL A 310 -2.95 23.42 -9.74
N ARG A 311 -2.09 24.38 -10.08
CA ARG A 311 -0.65 24.22 -9.89
C ARG A 311 -0.21 24.56 -8.46
N VAL A 312 0.47 23.62 -7.81
CA VAL A 312 0.96 23.73 -6.43
C VAL A 312 2.46 23.42 -6.41
N CYS A 313 3.25 24.23 -5.69
CA CYS A 313 4.68 24.00 -5.56
C CYS A 313 4.97 22.90 -4.54
N ILE A 314 6.16 22.29 -4.64
CA ILE A 314 6.59 21.22 -3.72
C ILE A 314 6.54 21.68 -2.26
N ALA A 315 6.94 22.93 -1.96
CA ALA A 315 6.89 23.45 -0.59
C ALA A 315 5.47 23.49 -0.01
N CYS A 316 4.46 23.89 -0.79
CA CYS A 316 3.07 23.88 -0.34
C CYS A 316 2.50 22.45 -0.25
N SER A 317 2.88 21.57 -1.17
CA SER A 317 2.55 20.13 -1.07
C SER A 317 3.14 19.52 0.20
N GLU A 318 4.35 19.91 0.58
CA GLU A 318 5.03 19.43 1.78
C GLU A 318 4.34 19.94 3.06
N GLN A 319 3.96 21.21 3.10
CA GLN A 319 3.17 21.77 4.21
C GLN A 319 1.80 21.09 4.35
N ALA A 320 1.22 20.60 3.24
CA ALA A 320 -0.07 19.91 3.24
C ALA A 320 -0.05 18.52 3.87
N LYS A 321 1.09 18.04 4.37
CA LYS A 321 1.17 16.87 5.25
C LYS A 321 0.39 17.05 6.55
N ASP A 322 0.23 18.29 7.01
CA ASP A 322 -0.52 18.64 8.22
C ASP A 322 -1.46 19.82 7.89
N PRO A 323 -2.79 19.66 8.06
CA PRO A 323 -3.75 20.73 7.79
C PRO A 323 -3.48 22.00 8.62
N LEU A 324 -2.89 21.89 9.81
CA LEU A 324 -2.57 23.03 10.66
C LEU A 324 -1.49 23.93 10.06
N ASN A 325 -0.51 23.36 9.36
CA ASN A 325 0.59 24.11 8.73
C ASN A 325 0.11 25.02 7.59
N LEU A 326 -0.95 24.64 6.87
CA LEU A 326 -1.55 25.44 5.80
C LEU A 326 -2.32 26.65 6.35
N SER A 327 -2.78 26.60 7.60
CA SER A 327 -3.45 27.72 8.26
C SER A 327 -2.48 28.84 8.68
N LEU A 328 -1.23 28.49 9.01
CA LEU A 328 -0.19 29.42 9.47
C LEU A 328 0.44 30.22 8.32
N SER A 329 0.43 29.67 7.11
CA SER A 329 0.83 30.37 5.88
C SER A 329 -0.08 31.56 5.51
N LYS A 330 -1.19 31.76 6.25
CA LYS A 330 -2.10 32.92 6.11
C LYS A 330 -1.53 34.23 6.66
N THR A 331 -0.41 34.23 7.39
CA THR A 331 0.04 35.40 8.18
C THR A 331 1.48 35.89 8.02
N LEU A 332 2.29 35.39 7.07
CA LEU A 332 3.64 35.94 6.86
C LEU A 332 3.69 36.92 5.67
N PRO A 333 3.58 38.25 5.90
CA PRO A 333 4.23 39.18 5.00
C PRO A 333 5.75 38.97 5.10
N LEU A 334 6.38 38.88 3.94
CA LEU A 334 7.82 38.76 3.71
C LEU A 334 8.63 39.63 4.69
N MET A 335 9.21 39.04 5.73
CA MET A 335 10.31 39.68 6.45
C MET A 335 11.51 39.65 5.50
N THR A 336 11.80 40.83 4.95
CA THR A 336 12.99 41.10 4.16
C THR A 336 14.20 40.77 5.04
N ALA A 337 15.01 39.81 4.63
CA ALA A 337 16.30 39.55 5.25
C ALA A 337 17.22 40.76 4.98
N ALA A 338 17.28 41.68 5.94
CA ALA A 338 18.36 42.65 6.01
C ALA A 338 19.62 41.88 6.42
N ALA A 339 20.62 41.91 5.53
CA ALA A 339 21.94 41.36 5.77
C ALA A 339 22.53 41.91 7.08
N SER A 340 22.89 41.01 7.99
CA SER A 340 23.79 41.35 9.11
C SER A 340 25.09 40.58 8.92
N HIS A 341 26.15 41.36 8.70
CA HIS A 341 27.52 40.91 8.76
C HIS A 341 27.83 40.42 10.18
N ALA A 342 28.32 39.18 10.32
CA ALA A 342 29.23 38.77 11.40
C ALA A 342 30.66 39.06 10.91
N GLU A 343 31.61 39.54 11.71
CA GLU A 343 32.33 38.95 12.85
C GLU A 343 33.18 40.10 13.50
N SER A 344 33.70 40.11 14.73
CA SER A 344 34.24 39.06 15.62
C SER A 344 34.52 39.64 17.05
N PRO A 345 35.01 38.86 18.04
CA PRO A 345 34.67 38.96 19.47
C PRO A 345 35.71 39.65 20.38
N ALA A 346 35.28 39.98 21.61
CA ALA A 346 36.18 40.22 22.74
C ALA A 346 35.60 39.68 24.06
N ALA A 347 36.50 39.18 24.90
CA ALA A 347 36.31 38.32 26.05
C ALA A 347 36.01 39.03 27.39
N ALA A 348 35.40 38.30 28.34
CA ALA A 348 35.66 38.30 29.81
C ALA A 348 34.72 37.25 30.45
N LEU A 349 35.17 36.13 31.05
CA LEU A 349 35.73 35.93 32.40
C LEU A 349 34.82 36.37 33.57
N ASP A 350 34.21 35.38 34.24
CA ASP A 350 34.24 35.10 35.72
C ASP A 350 33.22 33.98 36.04
N ARG A 351 33.60 32.74 36.39
CA ARG A 351 34.13 32.16 37.66
C ARG A 351 33.22 32.24 38.91
N VAL A 352 32.72 31.05 39.26
CA VAL A 352 32.67 30.39 40.59
C VAL A 352 31.52 30.73 41.57
N HIS A 353 30.67 29.72 41.85
CA HIS A 353 30.70 28.99 43.14
C HIS A 353 29.88 27.69 43.12
N SER A 354 30.49 26.63 43.64
CA SER A 354 29.89 25.34 43.99
C SER A 354 29.67 25.25 45.51
N ALA A 355 28.63 24.52 45.94
CA ALA A 355 28.58 23.72 47.18
C ALA A 355 27.35 22.79 47.10
N HIS A 356 27.46 21.46 47.03
CA HIS A 356 27.72 20.48 48.11
C HIS A 356 26.53 20.17 49.05
N HIS A 357 26.02 18.94 48.98
CA HIS A 357 25.65 18.00 50.07
C HIS A 357 25.13 16.70 49.40
N GLN A 358 25.88 15.59 49.30
CA GLN A 358 26.14 14.51 50.29
C GLN A 358 24.88 14.07 51.07
N ARG A 359 24.30 12.90 50.72
CA ARG A 359 24.54 11.53 51.22
C ARG A 359 23.75 11.21 52.50
N HIS A 360 22.96 10.13 52.46
CA HIS A 360 22.91 9.16 53.54
C HIS A 360 22.42 7.79 53.04
N ASP A 361 23.26 6.78 53.31
CA ASP A 361 22.99 5.35 53.27
C ASP A 361 21.96 4.94 54.34
N GLN A 362 21.24 3.84 54.13
CA GLN A 362 21.35 2.63 54.97
C GLN A 362 20.50 1.45 54.49
N ASP A 363 21.22 0.33 54.40
CA ASP A 363 20.87 -1.10 54.47
C ASP A 363 19.58 -1.48 55.23
N ASP A 364 18.92 -2.58 54.80
CA ASP A 364 18.80 -3.75 55.70
C ASP A 364 18.41 -5.09 55.01
N HIS A 365 18.77 -6.15 55.73
CA HIS A 365 18.87 -7.58 55.42
C HIS A 365 17.57 -8.41 55.32
N GLY A 366 17.71 -9.62 54.72
CA GLY A 366 17.00 -10.87 55.12
C GLY A 366 16.39 -11.66 53.94
N SER A 367 17.05 -12.64 53.33
CA SER A 367 17.31 -14.04 53.76
C SER A 367 16.07 -14.87 54.13
N MET A 368 15.67 -15.84 53.29
CA MET A 368 15.79 -17.30 53.55
C MET A 368 14.84 -18.20 52.72
N ARG A 369 15.46 -19.26 52.15
CA ARG A 369 15.06 -20.69 52.03
C ARG A 369 13.67 -21.06 51.45
N ALA A 370 13.61 -21.80 50.33
CA ALA A 370 13.93 -23.23 50.08
C ALA A 370 12.79 -24.21 50.42
N THR A 371 12.34 -25.00 49.42
CA THR A 371 12.17 -26.47 49.38
C THR A 371 11.38 -26.85 48.10
N ARG A 372 11.85 -27.66 47.14
CA ARG A 372 12.16 -29.12 47.04
C ARG A 372 10.94 -30.06 46.95
N SER A 373 10.76 -30.70 45.78
CA SER A 373 10.16 -32.04 45.48
C SER A 373 9.83 -32.05 43.97
N ARG A 374 10.40 -32.85 43.02
CA ARG A 374 10.72 -34.29 42.87
C ARG A 374 9.49 -35.16 43.18
N ARG A 375 8.86 -35.92 42.25
CA ARG A 375 9.36 -37.00 41.37
C ARG A 375 8.23 -37.44 40.41
N GLN A 376 8.55 -37.82 39.15
CA GLN A 376 8.42 -39.18 38.53
C GLN A 376 7.02 -39.81 38.61
N SER A 377 6.48 -40.58 37.67
CA SER A 377 6.84 -41.16 36.37
C SER A 377 5.67 -42.12 36.06
N GLY A 378 5.32 -42.37 34.80
CA GLY A 378 4.35 -43.43 34.51
C GLY A 378 4.05 -43.63 33.02
N GLN A 379 4.81 -44.52 32.38
CA GLN A 379 4.54 -45.10 31.06
C GLN A 379 3.31 -46.01 31.06
N ARG A 380 2.61 -46.08 29.91
CA ARG A 380 2.29 -47.27 29.08
C ARG A 380 1.09 -46.91 28.16
N GLN A 381 1.24 -46.84 26.83
CA GLN A 381 1.33 -47.89 25.80
C GLN A 381 -0.01 -48.50 25.36
N HIS A 382 -0.14 -48.61 24.03
CA HIS A 382 -1.18 -49.25 23.19
C HIS A 382 -2.44 -48.40 22.92
N SER A 383 -2.98 -48.29 21.70
CA SER A 383 -2.67 -48.86 20.37
C SER A 383 -3.67 -48.27 19.36
N ASN A 384 -3.29 -48.27 18.08
CA ASN A 384 -4.17 -48.31 16.90
C ASN A 384 -5.13 -47.14 16.63
N SER A 385 -4.77 -46.31 15.65
CA SER A 385 -5.29 -46.40 14.26
C SER A 385 -5.24 -45.02 13.61
N ALA A 386 -4.44 -44.93 12.55
CA ALA A 386 -4.36 -43.76 11.70
C ALA A 386 -5.68 -43.59 10.92
N PRO A 387 -6.26 -42.38 10.84
CA PRO A 387 -7.22 -42.11 9.79
C PRO A 387 -6.45 -41.97 8.46
N LYS A 388 -6.73 -42.91 7.56
CA LYS A 388 -6.30 -42.95 6.16
C LYS A 388 -6.53 -41.59 5.52
N ILE A 389 -5.44 -40.93 5.12
CA ILE A 389 -5.47 -39.89 4.11
C ILE A 389 -5.77 -40.62 2.80
N VAL A 390 -6.98 -40.42 2.28
CA VAL A 390 -7.36 -40.85 0.94
C VAL A 390 -6.64 -39.93 -0.02
N LEU A 391 -5.56 -40.43 -0.62
CA LEU A 391 -4.99 -39.87 -1.83
C LEU A 391 -6.07 -40.04 -2.91
N PHE A 392 -6.63 -38.94 -3.39
CA PHE A 392 -7.50 -38.99 -4.56
C PHE A 392 -6.68 -39.46 -5.74
N ASP A 393 -7.22 -40.49 -6.39
CA ASP A 393 -6.72 -41.16 -7.57
C ASP A 393 -6.34 -40.17 -8.68
N GLU A 394 -5.27 -40.55 -9.38
CA GLU A 394 -4.89 -40.06 -10.69
C GLU A 394 -6.11 -39.99 -11.60
N TYR A 395 -6.55 -38.78 -11.93
CA TYR A 395 -7.54 -38.58 -12.97
C TYR A 395 -6.82 -38.77 -14.31
N ASP A 396 -7.08 -39.90 -14.96
CA ASP A 396 -6.62 -40.28 -16.28
C ASP A 396 -6.73 -39.11 -17.28
N ALA A 397 -5.58 -38.57 -17.67
CA ALA A 397 -5.43 -37.52 -18.67
C ALA A 397 -5.58 -38.03 -20.12
N GLU A 398 -6.18 -39.20 -20.35
CA GLU A 398 -6.23 -39.84 -21.68
C GLU A 398 -7.62 -39.94 -22.33
N HIS A 399 -8.69 -39.43 -21.70
CA HIS A 399 -10.04 -39.47 -22.31
C HIS A 399 -10.62 -38.11 -22.75
N GLY A 400 -9.84 -37.03 -22.66
CA GLY A 400 -10.19 -35.71 -23.21
C GLY A 400 -9.58 -35.37 -24.58
N LEU A 401 -8.70 -36.22 -25.11
CA LEU A 401 -7.85 -35.91 -26.28
C LEU A 401 -8.30 -36.56 -27.60
N ARG A 402 -9.52 -37.14 -27.68
CA ARG A 402 -10.01 -37.78 -28.92
C ARG A 402 -11.27 -37.17 -29.52
N GLN A 403 -11.55 -35.89 -29.22
CA GLN A 403 -12.66 -35.18 -29.88
C GLN A 403 -12.37 -33.73 -30.29
N LEU A 404 -11.09 -33.38 -30.48
CA LEU A 404 -10.66 -32.09 -31.06
C LEU A 404 -9.69 -32.24 -32.25
N GLU A 405 -9.42 -33.46 -32.72
CA GLU A 405 -8.72 -33.68 -34.00
C GLU A 405 -9.67 -33.54 -35.19
N SER A 406 -10.15 -32.31 -35.42
CA SER A 406 -10.44 -31.76 -36.75
C SER A 406 -11.21 -30.45 -36.58
N THR A 407 -10.51 -29.34 -36.31
CA THR A 407 -10.92 -27.99 -36.74
C THR A 407 -9.81 -26.98 -36.42
N SER A 408 -9.38 -26.26 -37.46
CA SER A 408 -8.53 -25.05 -37.47
C SER A 408 -7.14 -25.09 -36.81
N LEU A 409 -6.13 -25.49 -37.58
CA LEU A 409 -4.73 -25.09 -37.40
C LEU A 409 -4.42 -23.67 -37.95
N ASP A 410 -5.45 -22.85 -38.12
CA ASP A 410 -5.39 -21.49 -38.71
C ASP A 410 -5.99 -20.44 -37.75
N GLU A 411 -5.86 -20.63 -36.43
CA GLU A 411 -5.97 -19.49 -35.50
C GLU A 411 -4.75 -18.58 -35.73
N ASN A 412 -5.03 -17.54 -36.52
CA ASN A 412 -4.13 -16.65 -37.25
C ASN A 412 -2.82 -16.28 -36.55
N ALA A 413 -1.70 -16.45 -37.26
CA ALA A 413 -0.41 -15.85 -36.89
C ALA A 413 -0.52 -14.34 -36.60
N ALA A 414 -1.45 -13.64 -37.25
CA ALA A 414 -1.76 -12.23 -37.01
C ALA A 414 -2.31 -11.94 -35.60
N ASP A 415 -3.14 -12.83 -35.03
CA ASP A 415 -3.68 -12.66 -33.67
C ASP A 415 -2.59 -12.87 -32.62
N ARG A 416 -1.69 -13.82 -32.87
CA ARG A 416 -0.52 -14.06 -32.03
C ARG A 416 0.48 -12.89 -32.10
N ASP A 417 0.74 -12.36 -33.28
CA ASP A 417 1.61 -11.20 -33.46
C ASP A 417 1.01 -9.93 -32.84
N SER A 418 -0.30 -9.74 -32.94
CA SER A 418 -1.04 -8.66 -32.27
C SER A 418 -0.96 -8.77 -30.75
N CYS A 419 -1.16 -9.96 -30.18
CA CYS A 419 -1.02 -10.21 -28.74
C CYS A 419 0.42 -9.93 -28.25
N ASN A 420 1.42 -10.41 -29.01
CA ASN A 420 2.83 -10.16 -28.71
C ASN A 420 3.19 -8.66 -28.79
N GLN A 421 2.61 -7.91 -29.73
CA GLN A 421 2.84 -6.47 -29.84
C GLN A 421 2.19 -5.72 -28.66
N LYS A 422 0.94 -6.04 -28.32
CA LYS A 422 0.27 -5.46 -27.14
C LYS A 422 1.03 -5.75 -25.84
N LEU A 423 1.64 -6.94 -25.74
CA LEU A 423 2.49 -7.28 -24.62
C LEU A 423 3.73 -6.37 -24.57
N ARG A 424 4.44 -6.20 -25.69
CA ARG A 424 5.58 -5.27 -25.75
C ARG A 424 5.17 -3.85 -25.39
N ASP A 425 4.08 -3.35 -25.95
CA ASP A 425 3.57 -2.01 -25.67
C ASP A 425 3.21 -1.84 -24.19
N LEU A 426 2.62 -2.86 -23.55
CA LEU A 426 2.35 -2.86 -22.11
C LEU A 426 3.64 -2.77 -21.30
N LEU A 427 4.63 -3.60 -21.63
CA LEU A 427 5.90 -3.64 -20.92
C LEU A 427 6.71 -2.34 -21.12
N GLU A 428 6.59 -1.70 -22.28
CA GLU A 428 7.21 -0.40 -22.57
C GLU A 428 6.49 0.78 -21.89
N THR A 429 5.17 0.69 -21.72
CA THR A 429 4.36 1.75 -21.08
C THR A 429 4.30 1.65 -19.56
N SER A 430 4.50 0.46 -18.98
CA SER A 430 4.64 0.24 -17.55
C SER A 430 5.98 0.80 -17.07
N ARG A 431 6.00 2.10 -16.76
CA ARG A 431 7.22 2.87 -16.43
C ARG A 431 8.07 2.25 -15.30
N SER A 432 7.46 1.45 -14.45
CA SER A 432 8.11 0.85 -13.29
C SER A 432 8.40 -0.64 -13.47
N TYR A 433 7.84 -1.28 -14.50
CA TYR A 433 8.18 -2.66 -14.80
C TYR A 433 9.53 -2.77 -15.53
N ASN A 434 10.50 -3.41 -14.88
CA ASN A 434 11.80 -3.73 -15.43
C ASN A 434 12.00 -5.26 -15.49
N PRO A 435 11.94 -5.89 -16.68
CA PRO A 435 12.12 -7.33 -16.84
C PRO A 435 13.55 -7.82 -16.55
N ASP A 436 14.57 -6.98 -16.75
CA ASP A 436 15.95 -7.33 -16.41
C ASP A 436 16.16 -7.40 -14.90
N ALA A 437 15.58 -6.46 -14.16
CA ALA A 437 15.62 -6.47 -12.70
C ALA A 437 14.91 -7.70 -12.13
N VAL A 438 13.75 -8.09 -12.69
CA VAL A 438 13.06 -9.34 -12.31
C VAL A 438 13.99 -10.54 -12.51
N ARG A 439 14.58 -10.69 -13.72
CA ARG A 439 15.47 -11.82 -14.02
C ARG A 439 16.66 -11.90 -13.06
N GLN A 440 17.28 -10.76 -12.76
CA GLN A 440 18.42 -10.70 -11.83
C GLN A 440 18.04 -11.11 -10.42
N ILE A 441 16.88 -10.65 -9.92
CA ILE A 441 16.42 -10.97 -8.57
C ILE A 441 16.00 -12.44 -8.49
N VAL A 442 15.23 -12.94 -9.45
CA VAL A 442 14.82 -14.35 -9.48
C VAL A 442 16.04 -15.27 -9.48
N ALA A 443 17.05 -14.98 -10.30
CA ALA A 443 18.31 -15.74 -10.31
C ALA A 443 19.12 -15.64 -9.00
N ALA A 444 18.88 -14.62 -8.17
CA ALA A 444 19.53 -14.47 -6.87
C ALA A 444 18.73 -15.14 -5.73
N LEU A 445 17.48 -15.52 -5.98
CA LEU A 445 16.59 -16.20 -5.03
C LEU A 445 16.57 -17.73 -5.23
N GLU A 446 17.02 -18.21 -6.40
CA GLU A 446 17.35 -19.62 -6.69
C GLU A 446 18.73 -20.01 -6.11
#